data_AF-A0A2G2IZQ5-F1
#
_entry.id   AF-A0A2G2IZQ5-F1
#
_cell.length_a   1.000
_cell.length_b   1.000
_cell.length_c   1.000
_cell.angle_alpha   90.00
_cell.angle_beta   90.00
_cell.angle_gamma   90.00
#
_symmetry.space_group_name_H-M   'P 1'
#
loop_
_entity.id
_entity.type
_entity.pdbx_description
1 polymer ?
#
loop_
_entity_poly.entity_id
_entity_poly.type
_entity_poly.pdbx_seq_one_letter_code
_entity_poly.pdbx_strand_id
1 'polypeptide(L)'
;MKIFSAGLFALGLLGFTGCSSMSASSKYSKNLPASSSLFLSTYPGISPQARVALADSTHFLQTDPRWAAHTLGGSEQSLEGYGCLVTVAAMALRNLGFQTDPGDLTTRLKANGGFTSTGLLVWSGLERVTGGQARAVFYTRQTDKIVRECLMAGYYPLVKFDLPSRQTHWAMVVMETDHGFYIRDPMVASTIPIPLSARTKTIDAVRCVGMKA
;
A
#
# COMPACT_ATOMS: atom_id res chain seq x y z
N MET A 1 -46.54 -52.22 -30.78
CA MET A 1 -47.90 -52.73 -30.47
C MET A 1 -48.15 -52.54 -28.98
N LYS A 2 -49.23 -51.81 -28.66
CA LYS A 2 -50.10 -51.83 -27.47
C LYS A 2 -49.49 -51.76 -26.05
N ILE A 3 -49.52 -50.61 -25.37
CA ILE A 3 -50.50 -49.99 -24.41
C ILE A 3 -50.64 -50.56 -22.98
N PHE A 4 -50.59 -49.61 -22.01
CA PHE A 4 -51.27 -49.40 -20.71
C PHE A 4 -50.98 -50.24 -19.43
N SER A 5 -50.57 -49.54 -18.35
CA SER A 5 -51.24 -49.38 -17.03
C SER A 5 -50.31 -48.56 -16.11
N ALA A 6 -50.61 -47.41 -15.48
CA ALA A 6 -51.73 -46.88 -14.66
C ALA A 6 -51.73 -47.33 -13.17
N GLY A 7 -51.64 -46.33 -12.26
CA GLY A 7 -51.82 -46.41 -10.80
C GLY A 7 -50.52 -46.07 -10.03
N LEU A 8 -50.44 -45.20 -9.01
CA LEU A 8 -51.44 -44.73 -8.05
C LEU A 8 -51.00 -43.41 -7.37
N PHE A 9 -51.99 -42.75 -6.78
CA PHE A 9 -52.04 -41.47 -6.05
C PHE A 9 -51.00 -41.22 -4.94
N ALA A 10 -50.57 -39.96 -4.79
CA ALA A 10 -50.45 -39.31 -3.49
C ALA A 10 -50.67 -37.79 -3.60
N LEU A 11 -51.62 -37.30 -2.80
CA LEU A 11 -52.04 -35.91 -2.61
C LEU A 11 -51.02 -35.12 -1.77
N GLY A 12 -50.95 -33.81 -2.04
CA GLY A 12 -50.73 -32.78 -1.01
C GLY A 12 -49.34 -32.17 -0.95
N LEU A 13 -49.18 -30.92 -1.39
CA LEU A 13 -49.41 -29.74 -0.55
C LEU A 13 -49.25 -28.47 -1.40
N LEU A 14 -50.21 -27.55 -1.22
CA LEU A 14 -50.17 -26.18 -1.73
C LEU A 14 -49.12 -25.38 -0.95
N GLY A 15 -48.17 -24.78 -1.66
CA GLY A 15 -47.27 -23.76 -1.15
C GLY A 15 -47.10 -22.67 -2.20
N PHE A 16 -47.73 -21.53 -1.97
CA PHE A 16 -47.71 -20.35 -2.82
C PHE A 16 -46.33 -19.65 -2.81
N THR A 17 -46.03 -19.03 -3.96
CA THR A 17 -45.23 -17.81 -4.17
C THR A 17 -43.73 -17.81 -3.85
N GLY A 18 -42.92 -17.50 -4.86
CA GLY A 18 -41.55 -17.02 -4.67
C GLY A 18 -40.72 -17.01 -5.95
N CYS A 19 -40.92 -15.97 -6.76
CA CYS A 19 -40.14 -15.71 -7.97
C CYS A 19 -38.70 -15.27 -7.62
N SER A 20 -37.74 -15.70 -8.44
CA SER A 20 -36.50 -14.99 -8.80
C SER A 20 -35.47 -14.67 -7.72
N SER A 21 -34.31 -15.30 -7.81
CA SER A 21 -33.08 -14.70 -8.37
C SER A 21 -31.84 -15.39 -7.78
N MET A 22 -31.06 -16.02 -8.67
CA MET A 22 -29.72 -16.48 -8.35
C MET A 22 -28.84 -15.25 -8.19
N SER A 23 -28.28 -15.04 -7.00
CA SER A 23 -27.11 -14.18 -6.81
C SER A 23 -26.00 -15.02 -6.20
N ALA A 24 -24.97 -15.28 -7.00
CA ALA A 24 -23.77 -15.98 -6.59
C ALA A 24 -23.05 -15.18 -5.49
N SER A 25 -23.24 -15.59 -4.24
CA SER A 25 -22.41 -15.07 -3.14
C SER A 25 -21.01 -15.67 -3.26
N SER A 26 -20.07 -14.79 -3.64
CA SER A 26 -18.63 -15.05 -3.64
C SER A 26 -18.15 -15.52 -2.27
N LYS A 27 -17.67 -16.76 -2.22
CA LYS A 27 -17.01 -17.39 -1.07
C LYS A 27 -15.57 -16.86 -0.92
N TYR A 28 -15.41 -15.59 -0.58
CA TYR A 28 -14.12 -15.04 -0.13
C TYR A 28 -14.34 -14.15 1.09
N SER A 29 -14.64 -14.79 2.20
CA SER A 29 -14.45 -14.23 3.53
C SER A 29 -14.26 -15.40 4.48
N LYS A 30 -13.01 -15.63 4.87
CA LYS A 30 -12.55 -16.23 6.13
C LYS A 30 -11.04 -16.41 6.04
N ASN A 31 -10.37 -15.99 7.12
CA ASN A 31 -8.93 -16.04 7.40
C ASN A 31 -8.16 -14.73 7.15
N LEU A 32 -8.56 -13.69 7.89
CA LEU A 32 -7.60 -12.68 8.36
C LEU A 32 -6.86 -13.32 9.57
N PRO A 33 -5.52 -13.41 9.58
CA PRO A 33 -4.79 -13.89 10.74
C PRO A 33 -4.97 -12.91 11.90
N ALA A 34 -5.08 -13.48 13.11
CA ALA A 34 -5.30 -12.75 14.34
C ALA A 34 -4.20 -11.68 14.57
N SER A 35 -4.66 -10.48 14.86
CA SER A 35 -3.96 -9.29 15.36
C SER A 35 -2.45 -9.44 15.60
N SER A 36 -1.66 -9.04 14.60
CA SER A 36 -0.28 -8.62 14.85
C SER A 36 -0.33 -7.46 15.84
N SER A 37 0.31 -7.62 16.99
CA SER A 37 0.39 -6.62 18.04
C SER A 37 0.96 -5.32 17.46
N LEU A 38 0.09 -4.31 17.31
CA LEU A 38 0.47 -2.96 16.91
C LEU A 38 1.35 -2.39 18.02
N PHE A 39 2.65 -2.26 17.78
CA PHE A 39 3.56 -1.62 18.73
C PHE A 39 3.21 -0.14 18.81
N LEU A 40 2.47 0.24 19.86
CA LEU A 40 2.23 1.62 20.20
C LEU A 40 3.51 2.24 20.78
N SER A 41 3.90 3.36 20.16
CA SER A 41 4.71 4.45 20.70
C SER A 41 6.23 4.34 20.64
N THR A 42 6.82 5.05 19.67
CA THR A 42 8.22 5.54 19.76
C THR A 42 8.31 7.08 19.63
N TYR A 43 7.19 7.81 19.60
CA TYR A 43 7.19 9.28 19.49
C TYR A 43 6.73 9.95 20.77
N PRO A 44 7.64 10.47 21.62
CA PRO A 44 7.25 11.36 22.71
C PRO A 44 6.58 12.60 22.10
N GLY A 45 5.26 12.71 22.26
CA GLY A 45 4.42 13.78 21.69
C GLY A 45 3.29 13.31 20.76
N ILE A 46 3.31 12.06 20.28
CA ILE A 46 2.17 11.43 19.60
C ILE A 46 1.58 10.38 20.55
N SER A 47 0.60 10.82 21.34
CA SER A 47 -0.10 10.08 22.40
C SER A 47 -1.24 9.19 21.81
N PRO A 48 -2.07 8.47 22.60
CA PRO A 48 -2.44 7.06 22.48
C PRO A 48 -3.67 6.81 21.56
N GLN A 49 -3.89 7.67 20.55
CA GLN A 49 -5.10 7.65 19.69
C GLN A 49 -4.87 7.03 18.30
N ALA A 50 -3.80 6.26 18.11
CA ALA A 50 -3.61 5.55 16.86
C ALA A 50 -4.69 4.46 16.70
N ARG A 51 -5.58 4.61 15.70
CA ARG A 51 -6.50 3.53 15.31
C ARG A 51 -5.73 2.35 14.74
N VAL A 52 -4.69 2.67 13.96
CA VAL A 52 -3.71 1.71 13.46
C VAL A 52 -2.38 2.44 13.27
N ALA A 53 -1.28 1.80 13.65
CA ALA A 53 0.07 2.30 13.43
C ALA A 53 1.01 1.14 13.08
N LEU A 54 1.88 1.34 12.10
CA LEU A 54 2.96 0.43 11.78
C LEU A 54 4.27 0.93 12.40
N ALA A 55 5.28 0.06 12.42
CA ALA A 55 6.62 0.44 12.85
C ALA A 55 7.14 1.60 11.99
N ASP A 56 7.80 2.57 12.62
CA ASP A 56 8.37 3.73 11.94
C ASP A 56 9.79 3.96 12.49
N SER A 57 10.74 3.25 11.91
CA SER A 57 12.12 3.17 12.39
C SER A 57 13.06 4.15 11.70
N THR A 58 12.63 4.75 10.59
CA THR A 58 13.49 5.60 9.76
C THR A 58 12.72 6.75 9.13
N HIS A 59 13.45 7.82 8.86
CA HIS A 59 13.00 8.90 8.00
C HIS A 59 14.16 9.28 7.07
N PHE A 60 13.94 9.09 5.77
CA PHE A 60 14.91 9.46 4.75
C PHE A 60 14.45 10.71 3.99
N LEU A 61 15.36 11.61 3.70
CA LEU A 61 15.09 12.76 2.84
C LEU A 61 15.60 12.46 1.43
N GLN A 62 14.80 12.76 0.40
CA GLN A 62 15.26 12.58 -0.98
C GLN A 62 16.42 13.54 -1.33
N THR A 63 16.56 14.62 -0.54
CA THR A 63 17.58 15.65 -0.67
C THR A 63 18.83 15.38 0.20
N ASP A 64 18.93 14.23 0.87
CA ASP A 64 20.11 13.90 1.67
C ASP A 64 21.37 13.80 0.77
N PRO A 65 22.45 14.55 1.06
CA PRO A 65 23.63 14.61 0.19
C PRO A 65 24.28 13.27 -0.12
N ARG A 66 24.08 12.24 0.73
CA ARG A 66 24.63 10.90 0.51
C ARG A 66 24.11 10.23 -0.75
N TRP A 67 22.91 10.60 -1.21
CA TRP A 67 22.29 10.00 -2.39
C TRP A 67 21.54 10.99 -3.29
N ALA A 68 21.39 12.26 -2.90
CA ALA A 68 20.67 13.29 -3.65
C ALA A 68 21.02 13.32 -5.15
N ALA A 69 22.31 13.17 -5.48
CA ALA A 69 22.83 13.19 -6.84
C ALA A 69 22.68 11.87 -7.62
N HIS A 70 22.24 10.78 -6.98
CA HIS A 70 22.02 9.51 -7.69
C HIS A 70 20.89 9.66 -8.69
N THR A 71 21.12 9.26 -9.95
CA THR A 71 20.09 9.31 -10.98
C THR A 71 19.12 8.14 -10.92
N LEU A 72 17.93 8.28 -11.53
CA LEU A 72 16.89 7.26 -11.58
C LEU A 72 16.93 6.49 -12.90
N GLY A 73 17.21 5.18 -12.83
CA GLY A 73 17.24 4.32 -14.02
C GLY A 73 18.24 4.80 -15.08
N GLY A 74 17.78 4.83 -16.34
CA GLY A 74 18.54 5.35 -17.47
C GLY A 74 18.33 6.83 -17.77
N SER A 75 17.69 7.59 -16.86
CA SER A 75 17.49 9.03 -17.01
C SER A 75 18.54 9.83 -16.25
N GLU A 76 18.60 11.14 -16.53
CA GLU A 76 19.43 12.11 -15.79
C GLU A 76 18.70 12.72 -14.58
N GLN A 77 17.51 12.20 -14.23
CA GLN A 77 16.73 12.71 -13.11
C GLN A 77 17.33 12.24 -11.79
N SER A 78 17.64 13.16 -10.89
CA SER A 78 18.23 12.86 -9.59
C SER A 78 17.19 12.45 -8.54
N LEU A 79 17.64 11.76 -7.49
CA LEU A 79 16.81 11.49 -6.31
C LEU A 79 16.31 12.78 -5.66
N GLU A 80 17.13 13.83 -5.61
CA GLU A 80 16.74 15.13 -5.05
C GLU A 80 15.49 15.70 -5.72
N GLY A 81 15.44 15.67 -7.06
CA GLY A 81 14.35 16.28 -7.82
C GLY A 81 13.14 15.37 -8.03
N TYR A 82 13.36 14.06 -8.17
CA TYR A 82 12.36 13.11 -8.68
C TYR A 82 12.27 11.81 -7.87
N GLY A 83 13.04 11.70 -6.78
CA GLY A 83 13.21 10.48 -6.00
C GLY A 83 12.16 10.20 -4.94
N CYS A 84 11.05 10.95 -4.89
CA CYS A 84 10.06 10.84 -3.80
C CYS A 84 9.56 9.40 -3.64
N LEU A 85 9.17 8.75 -4.74
CA LEU A 85 8.68 7.37 -4.73
C LEU A 85 9.73 6.35 -4.27
N VAL A 86 10.97 6.46 -4.78
CA VAL A 86 12.05 5.54 -4.40
C VAL A 86 12.41 5.72 -2.93
N THR A 87 12.44 6.96 -2.46
CA THR A 87 12.77 7.30 -1.07
C THR A 87 11.74 6.70 -0.10
N VAL A 88 10.45 6.87 -0.37
CA VAL A 88 9.40 6.29 0.49
C VAL A 88 9.30 4.76 0.37
N ALA A 89 9.64 4.19 -0.78
CA ALA A 89 9.79 2.74 -0.93
C ALA A 89 10.95 2.21 -0.07
N ALA A 90 12.08 2.92 -0.02
CA ALA A 90 13.19 2.56 0.86
C ALA A 90 12.80 2.63 2.34
N MET A 91 12.02 3.63 2.77
CA MET A 91 11.51 3.69 4.14
C MET A 91 10.57 2.50 4.45
N ALA A 92 9.65 2.18 3.54
CA ALA A 92 8.75 1.03 3.70
C ALA A 92 9.55 -0.27 3.85
N LEU A 93 10.52 -0.51 2.96
CA LEU A 93 11.39 -1.68 3.06
C LEU A 93 12.20 -1.68 4.36
N ARG A 94 12.74 -0.54 4.79
CA ARG A 94 13.47 -0.45 6.06
C ARG A 94 12.60 -0.86 7.24
N ASN A 95 11.37 -0.37 7.28
CA ASN A 95 10.43 -0.72 8.34
C ASN A 95 9.94 -2.18 8.27
N LEU A 96 9.98 -2.81 7.10
CA LEU A 96 9.75 -4.24 6.90
C LEU A 96 10.97 -5.11 7.26
N GLY A 97 12.08 -4.52 7.69
CA GLY A 97 13.28 -5.21 8.16
C GLY A 97 14.42 -5.34 7.13
N PHE A 98 14.26 -4.78 5.92
CA PHE A 98 15.33 -4.78 4.92
C PHE A 98 16.39 -3.73 5.27
N GLN A 99 17.67 -4.10 5.16
CA GLN A 99 18.77 -3.15 5.32
C GLN A 99 18.97 -2.37 4.02
N THR A 100 18.28 -1.24 3.88
CA THR A 100 18.37 -0.37 2.69
C THR A 100 18.23 1.09 3.08
N ASP A 101 18.73 1.96 2.21
CA ASP A 101 18.45 3.40 2.15
C ASP A 101 18.08 3.78 0.70
N PRO A 102 17.75 5.05 0.38
CA PRO A 102 17.39 5.46 -0.97
C PRO A 102 18.52 5.28 -2.00
N GLY A 103 19.78 5.47 -1.60
CA GLY A 103 20.94 5.32 -2.48
C GLY A 103 21.20 3.86 -2.83
N ASP A 104 21.19 2.98 -1.83
CA ASP A 104 21.30 1.53 -1.99
C ASP A 104 20.13 0.98 -2.84
N LEU A 105 18.89 1.36 -2.51
CA LEU A 105 17.72 0.88 -3.24
C LEU A 105 17.79 1.30 -4.71
N THR A 106 18.15 2.55 -4.99
CA THR A 106 18.32 3.05 -6.37
C THR A 106 19.37 2.22 -7.12
N THR A 107 20.49 1.92 -6.48
CA THR A 107 21.58 1.14 -7.07
C THR A 107 21.13 -0.29 -7.41
N ARG A 108 20.49 -0.98 -6.45
CA ARG A 108 19.98 -2.34 -6.66
C ARG A 108 18.88 -2.39 -7.71
N LEU A 109 17.98 -1.40 -7.72
CA LEU A 109 16.94 -1.29 -8.75
C LEU A 109 17.55 -1.10 -10.13
N LYS A 110 18.54 -0.22 -10.31
CA LYS A 110 19.26 -0.07 -11.58
C LYS A 110 19.85 -1.39 -12.07
N ALA A 111 20.54 -2.12 -11.19
CA ALA A 111 21.15 -3.40 -11.52
C ALA A 111 20.14 -4.51 -11.87
N ASN A 112 18.88 -4.38 -11.42
CA ASN A 112 17.85 -5.42 -11.56
C ASN A 112 16.68 -4.99 -12.44
N GLY A 113 16.87 -4.04 -13.37
CA GLY A 113 15.81 -3.58 -14.29
C GLY A 113 14.60 -2.98 -13.55
N GLY A 114 14.85 -2.37 -12.40
CA GLY A 114 13.87 -1.73 -11.53
C GLY A 114 13.47 -0.33 -11.97
N PHE A 115 13.93 0.11 -13.14
CA PHE A 115 13.55 1.38 -13.74
C PHE A 115 13.29 1.23 -15.24
N THR A 116 12.42 2.10 -15.77
CA THR A 116 12.33 2.35 -17.21
C THR A 116 13.51 3.20 -17.69
N SER A 117 13.66 3.34 -19.01
CA SER A 117 14.63 4.28 -19.61
C SER A 117 14.38 5.74 -19.19
N THR A 118 13.13 6.09 -18.87
CA THR A 118 12.73 7.41 -18.38
C THR A 118 12.84 7.57 -16.85
N GLY A 119 13.38 6.58 -16.13
CA GLY A 119 13.60 6.66 -14.68
C GLY A 119 12.36 6.35 -13.82
N LEU A 120 11.28 5.83 -14.40
CA LEU A 120 10.10 5.41 -13.63
C LEU A 120 10.37 4.07 -12.92
N LEU A 121 9.99 3.97 -11.66
CA LEU A 121 10.08 2.74 -10.88
C LEU A 121 9.26 1.62 -11.55
N VAL A 122 9.92 0.49 -11.82
CA VAL A 122 9.27 -0.76 -12.24
C VAL A 122 9.04 -1.60 -10.99
N TRP A 123 7.77 -1.79 -10.62
CA TRP A 123 7.39 -2.43 -9.35
C TRP A 123 7.89 -3.88 -9.19
N SER A 124 7.94 -4.66 -10.26
CA SER A 124 8.54 -6.00 -10.21
C SER A 124 10.04 -5.95 -9.89
N GLY A 125 10.71 -4.81 -10.10
CA GLY A 125 12.06 -4.56 -9.63
C GLY A 125 12.17 -4.55 -8.12
N LEU A 126 11.17 -3.98 -7.42
CA LEU A 126 11.12 -4.00 -5.95
C LEU A 126 11.04 -5.43 -5.41
N GLU A 127 10.26 -6.29 -6.08
CA GLU A 127 10.20 -7.72 -5.74
C GLU A 127 11.56 -8.41 -5.98
N ARG A 128 12.22 -8.15 -7.11
CA ARG A 128 13.53 -8.74 -7.42
C ARG A 128 14.60 -8.34 -6.42
N VAL A 129 14.72 -7.05 -6.09
CA VAL A 129 15.75 -6.56 -5.16
C VAL A 129 15.53 -7.02 -3.71
N THR A 130 14.34 -7.52 -3.39
CA THR A 130 13.99 -8.10 -2.09
C THR A 130 13.95 -9.63 -2.12
N GLY A 131 14.44 -10.27 -3.18
CA GLY A 131 14.41 -11.74 -3.30
C GLY A 131 12.99 -12.31 -3.31
N GLY A 132 12.00 -11.53 -3.73
CA GLY A 132 10.59 -11.90 -3.73
C GLY A 132 9.89 -11.82 -2.36
N GLN A 133 10.59 -11.32 -1.33
CA GLN A 133 10.05 -11.24 0.03
C GLN A 133 9.08 -10.08 0.24
N ALA A 134 9.28 -8.95 -0.46
CA ALA A 134 8.35 -7.82 -0.44
C ALA A 134 7.63 -7.69 -1.78
N ARG A 135 6.40 -7.18 -1.75
CA ARG A 135 5.59 -6.90 -2.95
C ARG A 135 4.82 -5.59 -2.84
N ALA A 136 4.44 -5.05 -3.99
CA ALA A 136 3.51 -3.93 -4.09
C ALA A 136 2.12 -4.44 -4.54
N VAL A 137 1.08 -4.01 -3.84
CA VAL A 137 -0.32 -4.26 -4.20
C VAL A 137 -0.96 -2.98 -4.72
N PHE A 138 -1.73 -3.12 -5.80
CA PHE A 138 -2.32 -2.03 -6.56
C PHE A 138 -3.84 -2.03 -6.39
N TYR A 139 -4.39 -0.83 -6.35
CA TYR A 139 -5.84 -0.62 -6.29
C TYR A 139 -6.26 0.33 -7.41
N THR A 140 -7.43 0.08 -7.97
CA THR A 140 -8.07 0.96 -8.96
C THR A 140 -8.78 2.14 -8.32
N ARG A 141 -9.06 2.06 -7.01
CA ARG A 141 -9.64 3.14 -6.21
C ARG A 141 -8.63 3.63 -5.18
N GLN A 142 -8.83 4.87 -4.74
CA GLN A 142 -7.92 5.62 -3.89
C GLN A 142 -8.66 6.21 -2.68
N THR A 143 -9.36 5.34 -1.94
CA THR A 143 -10.18 5.74 -0.78
C THR A 143 -9.40 5.59 0.52
N ASP A 144 -9.77 6.38 1.52
CA ASP A 144 -9.26 6.23 2.90
C ASP A 144 -9.45 4.82 3.44
N LYS A 145 -10.53 4.14 3.03
CA LYS A 145 -10.75 2.73 3.38
C LYS A 145 -9.61 1.83 2.90
N ILE A 146 -9.11 2.03 1.67
CA ILE A 146 -8.01 1.23 1.11
C ILE A 146 -6.71 1.52 1.85
N VAL A 147 -6.43 2.79 2.15
CA VAL A 147 -5.24 3.18 2.93
C VAL A 147 -5.28 2.53 4.32
N ARG A 148 -6.43 2.53 4.99
CA ARG A 148 -6.63 1.88 6.28
C ARG A 148 -6.47 0.37 6.21
N GLU A 149 -7.10 -0.29 5.24
CA GLU A 149 -6.99 -1.76 5.07
C GLU A 149 -5.54 -2.19 4.78
N CYS A 150 -4.80 -1.36 4.05
CA CYS A 150 -3.38 -1.55 3.81
C CYS A 150 -2.57 -1.53 5.11
N LEU A 151 -2.77 -0.50 5.95
CA LEU A 151 -2.13 -0.41 7.27
C LEU A 151 -2.49 -1.61 8.15
N MET A 152 -3.78 -1.97 8.23
CA MET A 152 -4.25 -3.10 9.04
C MET A 152 -3.69 -4.45 8.57
N ALA A 153 -3.35 -4.58 7.28
CA ALA A 153 -2.71 -5.76 6.72
C ALA A 153 -1.18 -5.81 6.97
N GLY A 154 -0.60 -4.79 7.61
CA GLY A 154 0.85 -4.69 7.80
C GLY A 154 1.61 -4.15 6.57
N TYR A 155 0.90 -3.55 5.61
CA TYR A 155 1.49 -3.00 4.40
C TYR A 155 1.58 -1.47 4.55
N TYR A 156 2.70 -0.89 4.14
CA TYR A 156 2.89 0.56 4.11
C TYR A 156 2.21 1.15 2.85
N PRO A 157 1.17 1.99 3.00
CA PRO A 157 0.56 2.68 1.88
C PRO A 157 1.50 3.80 1.41
N LEU A 158 1.95 3.73 0.16
CA LEU A 158 2.55 4.83 -0.56
C LEU A 158 1.42 5.56 -1.29
N VAL A 159 1.17 6.80 -0.91
CA VAL A 159 0.08 7.62 -1.46
C VAL A 159 0.64 8.64 -2.44
N LYS A 160 0.03 8.73 -3.62
CA LYS A 160 0.32 9.74 -4.62
C LYS A 160 -0.61 10.93 -4.43
N PHE A 161 -0.06 12.13 -4.57
CA PHE A 161 -0.82 13.37 -4.71
C PHE A 161 0.00 14.41 -5.47
N ASP A 162 -0.63 15.44 -6.02
CA ASP A 162 0.09 16.56 -6.64
C ASP A 162 0.40 17.67 -5.62
N LEU A 163 1.62 18.19 -5.67
CA LEU A 163 2.03 19.38 -4.91
C LEU A 163 1.41 20.66 -5.52
N PRO A 164 1.42 21.81 -4.80
CA PRO A 164 1.01 23.09 -5.37
C PRO A 164 1.72 23.46 -6.69
N SER A 165 2.96 22.96 -6.88
CA SER A 165 3.73 23.10 -8.12
C SER A 165 3.23 22.22 -9.28
N ARG A 166 2.20 21.38 -9.05
CA ARG A 166 1.71 20.30 -9.92
C ARG A 166 2.70 19.18 -10.18
N GLN A 167 3.82 19.13 -9.46
CA GLN A 167 4.70 17.98 -9.47
C GLN A 167 4.00 16.83 -8.74
N THR A 168 3.94 15.66 -9.37
CA THR A 168 3.51 14.43 -8.72
C THR A 168 4.45 14.10 -7.56
N HIS A 169 3.87 13.79 -6.41
CA HIS A 169 4.58 13.49 -5.19
C HIS A 169 4.08 12.21 -4.53
N TRP A 170 4.96 11.57 -3.76
CA TRP A 170 4.67 10.35 -3.03
C TRP A 170 5.11 10.47 -1.57
N ALA A 171 4.25 10.03 -0.66
CA ALA A 171 4.53 9.93 0.77
C ALA A 171 4.17 8.54 1.30
N MET A 172 4.83 8.08 2.36
CA MET A 172 4.48 6.84 3.04
C MET A 172 3.58 7.14 4.23
N VAL A 173 2.40 6.50 4.29
CA VAL A 173 1.54 6.53 5.47
C VAL A 173 2.07 5.52 6.49
N VAL A 174 2.16 5.94 7.75
CA VAL A 174 2.65 5.08 8.86
C VAL A 174 1.59 4.89 9.95
N MET A 175 0.61 5.79 10.04
CA MET A 175 -0.40 5.75 11.08
C MET A 175 -1.70 6.38 10.63
N GLU A 176 -2.79 5.96 11.28
CA GLU A 176 -4.06 6.64 11.27
C GLU A 176 -4.51 6.95 12.70
N THR A 177 -4.99 8.17 12.93
CA THR A 177 -5.61 8.61 14.18
C THR A 177 -7.02 9.13 13.93
N ASP A 178 -7.70 9.60 14.96
CA ASP A 178 -8.99 10.30 14.83
C ASP A 178 -8.93 11.57 13.97
N HIS A 179 -7.73 12.12 13.74
CA HIS A 179 -7.49 13.29 12.90
C HIS A 179 -7.06 12.93 11.46
N GLY A 180 -7.02 11.64 11.11
CA GLY A 180 -6.69 11.15 9.77
C GLY A 180 -5.31 10.49 9.70
N PHE A 181 -4.74 10.45 8.49
CA PHE A 181 -3.48 9.77 8.21
C PHE A 181 -2.26 10.63 8.50
N TYR A 182 -1.20 9.99 9.00
CA TYR A 182 0.11 10.60 9.20
C TYR A 182 1.15 9.92 8.33
N ILE A 183 2.06 10.73 7.80
CA ILE A 183 3.01 10.35 6.76
C ILE A 183 4.45 10.66 7.12
N ARG A 184 5.34 9.87 6.54
CA ARG A 184 6.72 10.25 6.24
C ARG A 184 6.78 10.81 4.82
N ASP A 185 6.99 12.12 4.72
CA ASP A 185 7.20 12.83 3.46
C ASP A 185 8.71 12.98 3.21
N PRO A 186 9.24 12.51 2.06
CA PRO A 186 10.67 12.55 1.77
C PRO A 186 11.21 13.96 1.49
N MET A 187 10.34 14.98 1.41
CA MET A 187 10.71 16.39 1.24
C MET A 187 10.51 17.21 2.52
N VAL A 188 10.08 16.60 3.64
CA VAL A 188 9.85 17.31 4.90
C VAL A 188 10.76 16.74 5.98
N ALA A 189 11.73 17.56 6.43
CA ALA A 189 12.59 17.25 7.56
C ALA A 189 11.80 17.34 8.87
N SER A 190 11.27 16.21 9.34
CA SER A 190 10.53 16.11 10.61
C SER A 190 10.88 14.84 11.33
N THR A 191 11.21 14.95 12.63
CA THR A 191 11.51 13.80 13.48
C THR A 191 10.28 12.93 13.73
N ILE A 192 9.08 13.54 13.72
CA ILE A 192 7.80 12.86 13.86
C ILE A 192 7.02 12.83 12.53
N PRO A 193 6.13 11.84 12.32
CA PRO A 193 5.20 11.85 11.19
C PRO A 193 4.34 13.12 11.20
N ILE A 194 4.07 13.66 10.01
CA ILE A 194 3.21 14.84 9.83
C ILE A 194 1.83 14.40 9.34
N PRO A 195 0.76 15.16 9.61
CA PRO A 195 -0.55 14.84 9.05
C PRO A 195 -0.54 14.97 7.52
N LEU A 196 -1.12 14.00 6.81
CA LEU A 196 -1.27 14.05 5.34
C LEU A 196 -2.03 15.31 4.89
N SER A 197 -2.99 15.76 5.70
CA SER A 197 -3.78 16.97 5.47
C SER A 197 -2.94 18.26 5.43
N ALA A 198 -1.73 18.27 6.00
CA ALA A 198 -0.79 19.40 5.84
C ALA A 198 -0.16 19.47 4.44
N ARG A 199 -0.27 18.39 3.64
CA ARG A 199 0.33 18.30 2.30
C ARG A 199 -0.73 18.27 1.21
N THR A 200 -1.83 17.58 1.42
CA THR A 200 -2.89 17.41 0.42
C THR A 200 -4.25 17.14 1.06
N LYS A 201 -5.32 17.44 0.32
CA LYS A 201 -6.70 17.03 0.65
C LYS A 201 -7.17 15.83 -0.16
N THR A 202 -6.40 15.41 -1.18
CA THR A 202 -6.75 14.34 -2.10
C THR A 202 -5.62 13.32 -2.19
N ILE A 203 -6.00 12.08 -2.47
CA ILE A 203 -5.09 10.99 -2.83
C ILE A 203 -5.45 10.61 -4.27
N ASP A 204 -4.45 10.50 -5.13
CA ASP A 204 -4.62 10.20 -6.55
C ASP A 204 -4.33 8.71 -6.85
N ALA A 205 -3.49 8.07 -6.03
CA ALA A 205 -3.22 6.65 -6.11
C ALA A 205 -2.71 6.10 -4.78
N VAL A 206 -2.90 4.79 -4.58
CA VAL A 206 -2.35 4.05 -3.43
C VAL A 206 -1.57 2.84 -3.94
N ARG A 207 -0.40 2.60 -3.36
CA ARG A 207 0.42 1.41 -3.57
C ARG A 207 0.81 0.84 -2.22
N CYS A 208 0.43 -0.39 -1.94
CA CYS A 208 0.67 -1.01 -0.64
C CYS A 208 1.92 -1.88 -0.70
N VAL A 209 2.97 -1.50 0.02
CA VAL A 209 4.23 -2.25 0.07
C VAL A 209 4.29 -3.05 1.37
N GLY A 210 4.43 -4.36 1.28
CA GLY A 210 4.46 -5.25 2.45
C GLY A 210 5.10 -6.59 2.15
N MET A 211 5.27 -7.41 3.20
CA MET A 211 5.79 -8.77 3.05
C MET A 211 4.83 -9.62 2.23
N LYS A 212 5.38 -10.40 1.30
CA LYS A 212 4.66 -11.44 0.59
C LYS A 212 4.37 -12.57 1.58
N ALA A 213 3.08 -12.86 1.75
CA ALA A 213 2.60 -14.00 2.55
C ALA A 213 2.91 -15.33 1.85
#